data_AF-A0AAN7UPT4-F1
#
_entry.id   AF-A0AAN7UPT4-F1
#
_cell.length_a   1.000
_cell.length_b   1.000
_cell.length_c   1.000
_cell.angle_alpha   90.00
_cell.angle_beta   90.00
_cell.angle_gamma   90.00
#
_symmetry.space_group_name_H-M   'P 1'
#
loop_
_entity.id
_entity.type
_entity.pdbx_description
1 polymer ?
#
loop_
_entity_poly.entity_id
_entity_poly.type
_entity_poly.pdbx_seq_one_letter_code
_entity_poly.pdbx_strand_id
1 'polypeptide(L)'
;MASISKFNTAVLSMPNELTVAAANFNLDFSLMKVEAPKEFHGVRDALSTHRRDAAEEGQPHITARKLGALFEAIVPPIPNLIQAYGKRASEISSRSGAEDQKSSHFGLFAAQAGIDATSIWAAATSGRGALAVHLLACMLARIWKSHEAISLWVDLVEQRKQEIGNIYNNGTATETAAIMASRQTFGRQQLAC
;
A
#
# COMPACT_ATOMS: atom_id res chain seq x y z
N MET A 1 -17.68 28.34 -23.43
CA MET A 1 -18.50 27.72 -22.39
C MET A 1 -17.76 26.50 -21.87
N ALA A 2 -17.11 26.60 -20.71
CA ALA A 2 -16.47 25.45 -20.06
C ALA A 2 -17.36 25.04 -18.88
N SER A 3 -17.97 23.86 -18.96
CA SER A 3 -18.80 23.31 -17.89
C SER A 3 -17.88 22.70 -16.85
N ILE A 4 -17.77 23.34 -15.68
CA ILE A 4 -17.14 22.76 -14.50
C ILE A 4 -18.17 21.84 -13.87
N SER A 5 -18.00 20.53 -14.07
CA SER A 5 -18.87 19.52 -13.47
C SER A 5 -18.71 19.54 -11.95
N LYS A 6 -19.81 19.81 -11.24
CA LYS A 6 -19.88 19.83 -9.78
C LYS A 6 -19.85 18.39 -9.27
N PHE A 7 -18.76 17.99 -8.62
CA PHE A 7 -18.71 16.76 -7.83
C PHE A 7 -19.56 16.96 -6.57
N ASN A 8 -20.79 16.44 -6.57
CA ASN A 8 -21.58 16.26 -5.35
C ASN A 8 -21.05 15.04 -4.61
N THR A 9 -20.20 15.25 -3.62
CA THR A 9 -19.87 14.24 -2.61
C THR A 9 -21.07 14.07 -1.69
N ALA A 10 -21.89 13.05 -1.95
CA ALA A 10 -22.91 12.62 -1.00
C ALA A 10 -22.19 12.16 0.27
N VAL A 11 -22.28 12.96 1.34
CA VAL A 11 -21.82 12.58 2.67
C VAL A 11 -22.75 11.45 3.14
N LEU A 12 -22.27 10.22 2.99
CA LEU A 12 -22.91 9.04 3.55
C LEU A 12 -22.91 9.19 5.08
N SER A 13 -24.09 9.40 5.66
CA SER A 13 -24.26 9.31 7.11
C SER A 13 -23.94 7.87 7.54
N MET A 14 -22.83 7.69 8.27
CA MET A 14 -22.34 6.39 8.72
C MET A 14 -23.03 6.01 10.04
N PRO A 15 -23.67 4.84 10.15
CA PRO A 15 -24.18 4.35 11.42
C PRO A 15 -23.05 4.15 12.45
N ASN A 16 -23.29 4.47 13.72
CA ASN A 16 -22.26 4.39 14.78
C ASN A 16 -21.62 3.00 14.90
N GLU A 17 -22.39 1.93 14.69
CA GLU A 17 -21.86 0.55 14.75
C GLU A 17 -20.82 0.28 13.66
N LEU A 18 -21.00 0.84 12.46
CA LEU A 18 -20.05 0.74 11.36
C LEU A 18 -18.78 1.55 11.64
N THR A 19 -18.88 2.68 12.34
CA THR A 19 -17.73 3.47 12.78
C THR A 19 -16.87 2.69 13.79
N VAL A 20 -17.50 2.05 14.77
CA VAL A 20 -16.80 1.21 15.76
C VAL A 20 -16.14 0.00 15.09
N ALA A 21 -16.86 -0.67 14.18
CA ALA A 21 -16.31 -1.80 13.43
C ALA A 21 -15.11 -1.38 12.55
N ALA A 22 -15.20 -0.25 11.87
CA ALA A 22 -14.11 0.28 11.05
C ALA A 22 -12.88 0.69 11.88
N ALA A 23 -13.08 1.18 13.11
CA ALA A 23 -11.99 1.48 14.04
C ALA A 23 -11.28 0.21 14.52
N ASN A 24 -12.04 -0.83 14.90
CA ASN A 24 -11.48 -2.14 15.25
C ASN A 24 -10.73 -2.77 14.07
N PHE A 25 -11.24 -2.64 12.84
CA PHE A 25 -10.56 -3.13 11.65
C PHE A 25 -9.27 -2.35 11.32
N ASN A 26 -9.23 -1.05 11.64
CA ASN A 26 -8.00 -0.28 11.51
C ASN A 26 -6.93 -0.76 12.50
N LEU A 27 -7.32 -1.15 13.71
CA LEU A 27 -6.41 -1.81 14.66
C LEU A 27 -5.93 -3.16 14.10
N ASP A 28 -6.83 -3.95 13.51
CA ASP A 28 -6.46 -5.23 12.90
C ASP A 28 -5.45 -5.05 11.74
N PHE A 29 -5.63 -4.06 10.88
CA PHE A 29 -4.64 -3.72 9.84
C PHE A 29 -3.28 -3.27 10.40
N SER A 30 -3.23 -2.70 11.61
CA SER A 30 -1.94 -2.38 12.23
C SER A 30 -1.20 -3.61 12.76
N LEU A 31 -1.94 -4.66 13.15
CA LEU A 31 -1.38 -5.85 13.82
C LEU A 31 -1.13 -7.02 12.85
N MET A 32 -1.87 -7.10 11.74
CA MET A 32 -1.77 -8.18 10.78
C MET A 32 -0.50 -8.05 9.92
N LYS A 33 0.50 -8.88 10.24
CA LYS A 33 1.72 -9.06 9.44
C LYS A 33 1.71 -10.42 8.77
N VAL A 34 2.17 -10.47 7.52
CA VAL A 34 2.33 -11.70 6.75
C VAL A 34 3.82 -11.92 6.51
N GLU A 35 4.26 -13.17 6.53
CA GLU A 35 5.64 -13.50 6.14
C GLU A 35 5.88 -13.06 4.68
N ALA A 36 6.90 -12.23 4.47
CA ALA A 36 7.23 -11.72 3.16
C ALA A 36 7.77 -12.86 2.26
N PRO A 37 7.46 -12.85 0.95
CA PRO A 37 8.03 -13.83 0.04
C PRO A 37 9.56 -13.72 0.01
N LYS A 38 10.24 -14.88 0.00
CA LYS A 38 11.71 -14.97 0.02
C LYS A 38 12.40 -14.14 -1.05
N GLU A 39 11.74 -13.91 -2.18
CA GLU A 39 12.23 -13.08 -3.27
C GLU A 39 12.48 -11.62 -2.88
N PHE A 40 11.85 -11.13 -1.81
CA PHE A 40 12.00 -9.76 -1.30
C PHE A 40 13.02 -9.65 -0.15
N HIS A 41 13.68 -10.74 0.27
CA HIS A 41 14.65 -10.65 1.36
C HIS A 41 15.84 -9.74 1.05
N GLY A 42 16.29 -9.65 -0.20
CA GLY A 42 17.33 -8.70 -0.57
C GLY A 42 16.90 -7.23 -0.44
N VAL A 43 15.59 -6.95 -0.53
CA VAL A 43 15.03 -5.63 -0.18
C VAL A 43 15.14 -5.40 1.33
N ARG A 44 14.70 -6.35 2.14
CA ARG A 44 14.78 -6.28 3.62
C ARG A 44 16.21 -6.02 4.10
N ASP A 45 17.16 -6.77 3.55
CA ASP A 45 18.54 -6.76 4.02
C ASP A 45 19.29 -5.48 3.61
N ALA A 46 18.77 -4.75 2.61
CA ALA A 46 19.31 -3.47 2.16
C ALA A 46 18.67 -2.24 2.86
N LEU A 47 17.57 -2.44 3.60
CA LEU A 47 16.94 -1.37 4.37
C LEU A 47 17.72 -1.10 5.66
N SER A 48 17.77 0.17 6.06
CA SER A 48 18.18 0.52 7.41
C SER A 48 17.17 0.01 8.44
N THR A 49 17.62 -0.20 9.68
CA THR A 49 16.74 -0.65 10.77
C THR A 49 15.52 0.25 10.90
N HIS A 50 15.70 1.58 10.88
CA HIS A 50 14.61 2.53 10.99
C HIS A 50 13.58 2.40 9.87
N ARG A 51 14.03 2.23 8.61
CA ARG A 51 13.12 2.07 7.47
C ARG A 51 12.41 0.72 7.48
N ARG A 52 13.08 -0.33 7.95
CA ARG A 52 12.46 -1.64 8.12
C ARG A 52 11.35 -1.58 9.17
N ASP A 53 11.61 -0.97 10.32
CA ASP A 53 10.61 -0.81 11.39
C ASP A 53 9.43 0.06 10.90
N ALA A 54 9.72 1.15 10.19
CA ALA A 54 8.67 1.99 9.58
C ALA A 54 7.83 1.23 8.55
N ALA A 55 8.44 0.32 7.78
CA ALA A 55 7.74 -0.52 6.81
C ALA A 55 6.93 -1.65 7.45
N GLU A 56 7.33 -2.14 8.62
CA GLU A 56 6.67 -3.27 9.31
C GLU A 56 5.60 -2.84 10.32
N GLU A 57 5.74 -1.65 10.90
CA GLU A 57 4.90 -1.19 12.02
C GLU A 57 4.32 0.20 11.80
N GLY A 58 4.87 0.95 10.84
CA GLY A 58 4.48 2.32 10.59
C GLY A 58 3.30 2.49 9.64
N GLN A 59 3.07 3.75 9.28
CA GLN A 59 2.04 4.12 8.33
C GLN A 59 2.14 3.43 6.96
N PRO A 60 3.35 3.15 6.39
CA PRO A 60 3.47 2.37 5.16
C PRO A 60 2.81 0.99 5.24
N HIS A 61 2.98 0.26 6.36
CA HIS A 61 2.36 -1.05 6.57
C HIS A 61 0.84 -0.95 6.57
N ILE A 62 0.30 -0.02 7.36
CA ILE A 62 -1.15 0.22 7.50
C ILE A 62 -1.75 0.57 6.13
N THR A 63 -1.10 1.46 5.38
CA THR A 63 -1.56 1.86 4.04
C THR A 63 -1.54 0.66 3.09
N ALA A 64 -0.47 -0.14 3.07
CA ALA A 64 -0.36 -1.34 2.24
C ALA A 64 -1.41 -2.40 2.59
N ARG A 65 -1.72 -2.60 3.88
CA ARG A 65 -2.83 -3.45 4.36
C ARG A 65 -4.17 -3.00 3.83
N LYS A 66 -4.51 -1.73 4.05
CA LYS A 66 -5.79 -1.16 3.64
C LYS A 66 -5.98 -1.27 2.13
N LEU A 67 -4.94 -0.93 1.35
CA LEU A 67 -4.97 -1.05 -0.10
C LEU A 67 -5.05 -2.50 -0.55
N GLY A 68 -4.30 -3.41 0.07
CA GLY A 68 -4.40 -4.84 -0.18
C GLY A 68 -5.82 -5.34 -0.01
N ALA A 69 -6.43 -5.11 1.16
CA ALA A 69 -7.80 -5.53 1.46
C ALA A 69 -8.85 -4.89 0.53
N LEU A 70 -8.63 -3.65 0.07
CA LEU A 70 -9.56 -2.95 -0.83
C LEU A 70 -9.59 -3.57 -2.24
N PHE A 71 -8.47 -4.09 -2.71
CA PHE A 71 -8.30 -4.58 -4.08
C PHE A 71 -8.18 -6.10 -4.20
N GLU A 72 -7.95 -6.84 -3.10
CA GLU A 72 -7.64 -8.28 -3.10
C GLU A 72 -8.64 -9.11 -3.93
N ALA A 73 -9.94 -8.83 -3.78
CA ALA A 73 -10.99 -9.56 -4.49
C ALA A 73 -10.96 -9.43 -6.03
N ILE A 74 -10.27 -8.43 -6.59
CA ILE A 74 -10.18 -8.23 -8.05
C ILE A 74 -8.79 -8.48 -8.62
N VAL A 75 -7.80 -8.71 -7.75
CA VAL A 75 -6.44 -9.02 -8.20
C VAL A 75 -6.40 -10.49 -8.63
N PRO A 76 -6.11 -10.80 -9.91
CA PRO A 76 -5.96 -12.18 -10.33
C PRO A 76 -4.72 -12.82 -9.67
N PRO A 77 -4.65 -14.15 -9.56
CA PRO A 77 -3.45 -14.83 -9.10
C PRO A 77 -2.25 -14.52 -10.01
N ILE A 78 -1.28 -13.77 -9.50
CA ILE A 78 -0.08 -13.32 -10.25
C ILE A 78 1.25 -13.79 -9.61
N PRO A 79 1.43 -15.07 -9.25
CA PRO A 79 2.60 -15.53 -8.50
C PRO A 79 3.93 -15.30 -9.24
N ASN A 80 3.95 -15.51 -10.57
CA ASN A 80 5.15 -15.33 -11.38
C ASN A 80 5.58 -13.85 -11.46
N LEU A 81 4.60 -12.93 -11.52
CA LEU A 81 4.87 -11.50 -11.56
C LEU A 81 5.42 -11.03 -10.21
N ILE A 82 4.82 -11.47 -9.10
CA ILE A 82 5.33 -11.19 -7.75
C ILE A 82 6.75 -11.72 -7.58
N GLN A 83 7.01 -12.94 -8.06
CA GLN A 83 8.35 -13.54 -8.00
C GLN A 83 9.39 -12.71 -8.78
N ALA A 84 9.07 -12.37 -10.04
CA ALA A 84 9.96 -11.59 -10.89
C ALA A 84 10.20 -10.19 -10.31
N TYR A 85 9.14 -9.57 -9.77
CA TYR A 85 9.23 -8.27 -9.11
C TYR A 85 10.15 -8.32 -7.89
N GLY A 86 9.94 -9.27 -6.97
CA GLY A 86 10.77 -9.43 -5.78
C GLY A 86 12.23 -9.68 -6.12
N LYS A 87 12.50 -10.62 -7.04
CA LYS A 87 13.88 -10.90 -7.51
C LYS A 87 14.56 -9.64 -8.04
N ARG A 88 13.86 -8.88 -8.88
CA ARG A 88 14.41 -7.67 -9.48
C ARG A 88 14.62 -6.56 -8.45
N ALA A 89 13.65 -6.35 -7.56
CA ALA A 89 13.77 -5.36 -6.48
C ALA A 89 14.95 -5.69 -5.57
N SER A 90 15.05 -6.95 -5.12
CA SER A 90 16.18 -7.43 -4.31
C SER A 90 17.52 -7.27 -5.02
N GLU A 91 17.61 -7.61 -6.31
CA GLU A 91 18.83 -7.44 -7.10
C GLU A 91 19.29 -5.97 -7.15
N ILE A 92 18.36 -5.03 -7.40
CA ILE A 92 18.64 -3.59 -7.43
C ILE A 92 19.09 -3.12 -6.03
N SER A 93 18.38 -3.55 -5.00
CA SER A 93 18.66 -3.22 -3.61
C SER A 93 20.06 -3.67 -3.17
N SER A 94 20.44 -4.91 -3.50
CA SER A 94 21.75 -5.46 -3.14
C SER A 94 22.92 -4.81 -3.89
N ARG A 95 22.70 -4.28 -5.10
CA ARG A 95 23.73 -3.55 -5.87
C ARG A 95 24.04 -2.17 -5.27
N SER A 96 23.14 -1.62 -4.45
CA SER A 96 23.21 -0.24 -3.97
C SER A 96 24.15 -0.05 -2.76
N GLY A 97 25.14 -0.93 -2.59
CA GLY A 97 26.24 -0.74 -1.64
C GLY A 97 25.85 -0.94 -0.18
N ALA A 98 25.26 -2.10 0.17
CA ALA A 98 25.08 -2.49 1.57
C ALA A 98 26.43 -2.68 2.31
N GLU A 99 27.55 -2.86 1.58
CA GLU A 99 28.88 -3.00 2.17
C GLU A 99 29.49 -1.66 2.65
N ASP A 100 29.17 -0.52 2.03
CA ASP A 100 29.67 0.81 2.45
C ASP A 100 28.88 1.40 3.64
N GLN A 101 27.68 0.90 3.92
CA GLN A 101 26.77 1.42 4.95
C GLN A 101 27.10 0.96 6.37
N LYS A 102 27.96 -0.06 6.51
CA LYS A 102 28.54 -0.47 7.81
C LYS A 102 29.74 0.38 8.22
N SER A 103 30.19 1.30 7.38
CA SER A 103 31.27 2.23 7.73
C SER A 103 30.75 3.28 8.73
N SER A 104 31.54 3.57 9.75
CA SER A 104 31.22 4.56 10.79
C SER A 104 31.10 6.02 10.29
N HIS A 105 31.09 6.23 8.96
CA HIS A 105 31.13 7.53 8.31
C HIS A 105 29.81 8.31 8.41
N PHE A 106 28.67 7.65 8.64
CA PHE A 106 27.37 8.32 8.73
C PHE A 106 27.03 8.85 10.14
N GLY A 107 27.83 8.53 11.15
CA GLY A 107 27.67 9.04 12.52
C GLY A 107 26.22 8.94 13.04
N LEU A 108 25.66 10.06 13.50
CA LEU A 108 24.29 10.15 14.03
C LEU A 108 23.19 9.76 13.01
N PHE A 109 23.48 9.78 11.71
CA PHE A 109 22.52 9.48 10.64
C PHE A 109 22.66 8.05 10.08
N ALA A 110 23.48 7.19 10.69
CA ALA A 110 23.66 5.81 10.22
C ALA A 110 22.33 5.04 10.13
N ALA A 111 21.37 5.31 11.02
CA ALA A 111 20.04 4.71 10.99
C ALA A 111 19.18 5.16 9.79
N GLN A 112 19.53 6.28 9.14
CA GLN A 112 18.83 6.83 7.98
C GLN A 112 19.53 6.53 6.65
N ALA A 113 20.79 6.06 6.69
CA ALA A 113 21.57 5.72 5.51
C ALA A 113 21.05 4.43 4.86
N GLY A 114 20.94 4.42 3.52
CA GLY A 114 20.53 3.26 2.73
C GLY A 114 19.49 3.56 1.65
N ILE A 115 19.05 2.52 0.95
CA ILE A 115 18.00 2.64 -0.06
C ILE A 115 16.65 2.93 0.58
N ASP A 116 15.78 3.64 -0.14
CA ASP A 116 14.39 3.79 0.28
C ASP A 116 13.50 2.80 -0.45
N ALA A 117 13.39 1.60 0.11
CA ALA A 117 12.47 0.56 -0.35
C ALA A 117 11.35 0.30 0.68
N THR A 118 11.07 1.29 1.53
CA THR A 118 10.12 1.20 2.64
C THR A 118 8.74 0.75 2.15
N SER A 119 8.23 1.34 1.06
CA SER A 119 6.92 0.99 0.49
C SER A 119 6.87 -0.41 -0.13
N ILE A 120 7.97 -0.88 -0.72
CA ILE A 120 8.09 -2.24 -1.28
C ILE A 120 8.05 -3.25 -0.15
N TRP A 121 8.87 -3.05 0.89
CA TRP A 121 8.92 -3.95 2.04
C TRP A 121 7.60 -3.96 2.82
N ALA A 122 7.00 -2.78 3.01
CA ALA A 122 5.70 -2.64 3.63
C ALA A 122 4.59 -3.33 2.84
N ALA A 123 4.71 -3.50 1.52
CA ALA A 123 3.80 -4.30 0.70
C ALA A 123 4.13 -5.80 0.76
N ALA A 124 5.41 -6.17 0.89
CA ALA A 124 5.86 -7.56 0.97
C ALA A 124 5.46 -8.25 2.28
N THR A 125 5.58 -7.56 3.42
CA THR A 125 5.10 -8.01 4.76
C THR A 125 3.58 -7.97 4.88
N SER A 126 2.96 -7.78 3.72
CA SER A 126 1.62 -7.33 3.55
C SER A 126 0.78 -8.23 2.63
N GLY A 127 1.36 -9.32 2.22
CA GLY A 127 0.67 -10.28 1.40
C GLY A 127 0.46 -9.80 -0.03
N ARG A 128 -0.15 -10.68 -0.81
CA ARG A 128 -0.04 -10.66 -2.27
C ARG A 128 -0.86 -9.53 -2.90
N GLY A 129 -2.04 -9.22 -2.37
CA GLY A 129 -2.86 -8.09 -2.82
C GLY A 129 -2.12 -6.76 -2.68
N ALA A 130 -1.44 -6.54 -1.55
CA ALA A 130 -0.65 -5.34 -1.33
C ALA A 130 0.54 -5.23 -2.30
N LEU A 131 1.25 -6.32 -2.58
CA LEU A 131 2.33 -6.36 -3.58
C LEU A 131 1.82 -6.04 -5.00
N ALA A 132 0.67 -6.58 -5.38
CA ALA A 132 0.05 -6.32 -6.68
C ALA A 132 -0.31 -4.83 -6.84
N VAL A 133 -0.93 -4.26 -5.80
CA VAL A 133 -1.31 -2.85 -5.74
C VAL A 133 -0.09 -1.94 -5.75
N HIS A 134 0.96 -2.28 -4.99
CA HIS A 134 2.22 -1.55 -5.00
C HIS A 134 2.84 -1.49 -6.40
N LEU A 135 2.87 -2.63 -7.10
CA LEU A 135 3.37 -2.69 -8.47
C LEU A 135 2.54 -1.83 -9.42
N LEU A 136 1.20 -1.85 -9.30
CA LEU A 136 0.33 -0.97 -10.07
C LEU A 136 0.65 0.51 -9.80
N ALA A 137 0.82 0.91 -8.54
CA ALA A 137 1.20 2.28 -8.18
C ALA A 137 2.55 2.68 -8.83
N CYS A 138 3.54 1.79 -8.82
CA CYS A 138 4.81 2.01 -9.52
C CYS A 138 4.64 2.16 -11.05
N MET A 139 3.73 1.39 -11.66
CA MET A 139 3.42 1.52 -13.08
C MET A 139 2.78 2.89 -13.38
N LEU A 140 1.83 3.34 -12.55
CA LEU A 140 1.21 4.65 -12.69
C LEU A 140 2.25 5.77 -12.56
N ALA A 141 3.10 5.70 -11.53
CA ALA A 141 4.16 6.68 -11.30
C ALA A 141 5.20 6.74 -12.43
N ARG A 142 5.35 5.66 -13.21
CA ARG A 142 6.26 5.60 -14.36
C ARG A 142 5.66 6.14 -15.65
N ILE A 143 4.34 6.05 -15.82
CA ILE A 143 3.64 6.45 -17.05
C ILE A 143 3.23 7.92 -17.00
N TRP A 144 2.79 8.42 -15.84
CA TRP A 144 2.25 9.77 -15.66
C TRP A 144 3.17 10.66 -14.82
N LYS A 145 2.96 11.98 -14.89
CA LYS A 145 3.66 12.91 -13.99
C LYS A 145 3.20 12.67 -12.56
N SER A 146 4.04 12.97 -11.57
CA SER A 146 3.77 12.66 -10.16
C SER A 146 2.38 13.10 -9.68
N HIS A 147 1.95 14.33 -9.98
CA HIS A 147 0.63 14.82 -9.56
C HIS A 147 -0.54 14.14 -10.30
N GLU A 148 -0.34 13.76 -11.57
CA GLU A 148 -1.33 13.03 -12.37
C GLU A 148 -1.47 11.60 -11.85
N ALA A 149 -0.35 10.90 -11.61
CA ALA A 149 -0.33 9.56 -11.04
C ALA A 149 -1.04 9.51 -9.68
N ILE A 150 -0.78 10.49 -8.80
CA ILE A 150 -1.47 10.58 -7.50
C ILE A 150 -2.97 10.82 -7.69
N SER A 151 -3.37 11.71 -8.60
CA SER A 151 -4.80 11.96 -8.87
C SER A 151 -5.50 10.70 -9.41
N LEU A 152 -4.89 10.01 -10.37
CA LEU A 152 -5.40 8.73 -10.88
C LEU A 152 -5.51 7.68 -9.79
N TRP A 153 -4.53 7.63 -8.89
CA TRP A 153 -4.53 6.68 -7.79
C TRP A 153 -5.63 6.99 -6.76
N VAL A 154 -5.84 8.27 -6.44
CA VAL A 154 -6.98 8.73 -5.61
C VAL A 154 -8.31 8.33 -6.25
N ASP A 155 -8.47 8.56 -7.55
CA ASP A 155 -9.69 8.25 -8.28
C ASP A 155 -9.95 6.74 -8.31
N LEU A 156 -8.92 5.91 -8.54
CA LEU A 156 -9.04 4.44 -8.52
C LEU A 156 -9.47 3.92 -7.14
N VAL A 157 -8.88 4.45 -6.06
CA VAL A 157 -9.27 4.10 -4.69
C VAL A 157 -10.73 4.47 -4.44
N GLU A 158 -11.15 5.67 -4.82
CA GLU A 158 -12.52 6.14 -4.58
C GLU A 158 -13.55 5.39 -5.41
N GLN A 159 -13.26 5.10 -6.69
CA GLN A 159 -14.11 4.26 -7.53
C GLN A 159 -14.24 2.85 -6.94
N ARG A 160 -13.13 2.25 -6.50
CA ARG A 160 -13.17 0.91 -5.91
C ARG A 160 -14.02 0.87 -4.63
N LYS A 161 -13.94 1.91 -3.80
CA LYS A 161 -14.77 2.04 -2.60
C LYS A 161 -16.26 2.11 -2.95
N GLN A 162 -16.62 2.88 -3.99
CA GLN A 162 -17.99 2.99 -4.47
C GLN A 162 -18.52 1.67 -5.02
N GLU A 163 -17.72 0.95 -5.81
CA GLU A 163 -18.07 -0.39 -6.30
C GLU A 163 -18.40 -1.35 -5.16
N ILE A 164 -17.53 -1.45 -4.16
CA ILE A 164 -17.75 -2.31 -2.99
C ILE A 164 -19.03 -1.89 -2.24
N GLY A 165 -19.24 -0.58 -2.07
CA GLY A 165 -20.46 -0.05 -1.46
C GLY A 165 -21.73 -0.45 -2.22
N ASN A 166 -21.70 -0.39 -3.56
CA ASN A 166 -22.82 -0.79 -4.40
C ASN A 166 -23.08 -2.29 -4.34
N ILE A 167 -22.04 -3.13 -4.39
CA ILE A 167 -22.16 -4.59 -4.27
C ILE A 167 -22.80 -4.96 -2.92
N TYR A 168 -22.34 -4.34 -1.83
CA TYR A 168 -22.89 -4.54 -0.49
C TYR A 168 -24.37 -4.11 -0.40
N ASN A 169 -24.72 -2.93 -0.92
CA ASN A 169 -26.09 -2.42 -0.91
C ASN A 169 -27.05 -3.28 -1.75
N ASN A 170 -26.54 -3.92 -2.80
CA ASN A 170 -27.30 -4.83 -3.64
C ASN A 170 -27.46 -6.24 -3.01
N GLY A 171 -27.04 -6.44 -1.76
CA GLY A 171 -27.18 -7.70 -1.04
C GLY A 171 -26.26 -8.81 -1.56
N THR A 172 -25.26 -8.49 -2.38
CA THR A 172 -24.31 -9.48 -2.90
C THR A 172 -23.24 -9.77 -1.85
N ALA A 173 -22.92 -11.06 -1.68
CA ALA A 173 -21.88 -11.49 -0.77
C ALA A 173 -20.54 -10.81 -1.11
N THR A 174 -20.04 -10.01 -0.19
CA THR A 174 -18.77 -9.27 -0.30
C THR A 174 -17.95 -9.55 0.94
N GLU A 175 -16.64 -9.72 0.77
CA GLU A 175 -15.75 -9.98 1.90
C GLU A 175 -15.78 -8.83 2.91
N THR A 176 -15.89 -9.18 4.20
CA THR A 176 -15.94 -8.20 5.30
C THR A 176 -14.72 -7.27 5.28
N ALA A 177 -13.53 -7.80 4.97
CA ALA A 177 -12.31 -7.01 4.87
C ALA A 177 -12.40 -5.94 3.77
N ALA A 178 -12.98 -6.26 2.61
CA ALA A 178 -13.18 -5.31 1.52
C ALA A 178 -14.19 -4.22 1.89
N ILE A 179 -15.30 -4.59 2.55
CA ILE A 179 -16.29 -3.62 3.06
C ILE A 179 -15.64 -2.68 4.06
N MET A 180 -14.88 -3.20 5.02
CA MET A 180 -14.25 -2.38 6.06
C MET A 180 -13.13 -1.50 5.49
N ALA A 181 -12.32 -2.03 4.57
CA ALA A 181 -11.34 -1.25 3.82
C ALA A 181 -12.00 -0.11 3.02
N SER A 182 -13.21 -0.35 2.48
CA SER A 182 -13.91 0.68 1.70
C SER A 182 -14.41 1.86 2.55
N ARG A 183 -14.51 1.67 3.86
CA ARG A 183 -14.87 2.72 4.84
C ARG A 183 -13.65 3.46 5.39
N GLN A 184 -12.44 3.00 5.10
CA GLN A 184 -11.23 3.67 5.56
C GLN A 184 -10.99 4.98 4.79
N THR A 185 -10.38 5.93 5.48
CA THR A 185 -9.86 7.15 4.87
C THR A 185 -8.44 6.92 4.36
N PHE A 186 -8.17 7.42 3.15
CA PHE A 186 -6.85 7.44 2.54
C PHE A 186 -6.45 8.89 2.31
N GLY A 187 -5.44 9.36 3.03
CA GLY A 187 -4.88 10.68 2.80
C GLY A 187 -4.14 10.72 1.47
N ARG A 188 -4.23 11.85 0.73
CA ARG A 188 -3.51 12.01 -0.55
C ARG A 188 -2.00 11.77 -0.42
N GLN A 189 -1.42 12.14 0.73
CA GLN A 189 -0.01 11.87 1.03
C GLN A 189 0.30 10.38 1.20
N GLN A 190 -0.63 9.58 1.72
CA GLN A 190 -0.46 8.13 1.84
C GLN A 190 -0.50 7.45 0.47
N LEU A 191 -1.16 8.08 -0.49
CA LEU A 191 -1.28 7.63 -1.89
C LEU A 191 -0.15 8.18 -2.77
N ALA A 192 0.68 9.08 -2.25
CA ALA A 192 1.91 9.52 -2.89
C ALA A 192 3.05 8.56 -2.48
N CYS A 193 3.16 7.44 -3.21
CA CYS A 193 4.29 6.52 -3.11
C CYS A 193 5.52 7.04 -3.86
#